data_AF-A0A381ICF3-F1
#
_entry.id   AF-A0A381ICF3-F1
#
_cell.length_a   1.000
_cell.length_b   1.000
_cell.length_c   1.000
_cell.angle_alpha   90.00
_cell.angle_beta   90.00
_cell.angle_gamma   90.00
#
_symmetry.space_group_name_H-M   'P 1'
#
loop_
_entity.id
_entity.type
_entity.pdbx_description
1 polymer ?
#
loop_
_entity_poly.entity_id
_entity_poly.type
_entity_poly.pdbx_seq_one_letter_code
_entity_poly.pdbx_strand_id
1 'polypeptide(L)'
;MFKWIKKSFALNDVIIDNSQIMYFIEQEGYRDKSSEKTLSDLENEINKISSFVGKGNNVTNDVIDKLSQKKVENDIFKLIDYIGEQNASNAMKILNDMIQEGESVLGIFSMIARQFKIIMQVRQLQLDGYSTKLIADKLKMHQFVVGKALKQTKNFSDDIIVEILNYILESDYKIKTGLIRDTLAVEMLVSRYCKREAI
;
A
#
# COMPACT_ATOMS: atom_id res chain seq x y z
N MET A 1 -18.34 -2.35 19.05
CA MET A 1 -17.34 -1.70 18.17
C MET A 1 -17.67 -0.24 17.88
N PHE A 2 -18.78 0.09 17.19
CA PHE A 2 -19.16 1.49 16.90
C PHE A 2 -19.08 2.43 18.12
N LYS A 3 -19.69 2.02 19.25
CA LYS A 3 -19.65 2.79 20.51
C LYS A 3 -18.23 3.00 21.06
N TRP A 4 -17.34 2.03 20.86
CA TRP A 4 -15.95 2.13 21.31
C TRP A 4 -15.19 3.13 20.43
N ILE A 5 -15.29 3.04 19.11
CA ILE A 5 -14.66 3.99 18.18
C ILE A 5 -15.13 5.42 18.46
N LYS A 6 -16.45 5.62 18.64
CA LYS A 6 -17.02 6.91 19.02
C LYS A 6 -16.41 7.47 20.31
N LYS A 7 -16.26 6.62 21.32
CA LYS A 7 -15.66 7.00 22.61
C LYS A 7 -14.17 7.32 22.44
N SER A 8 -13.43 6.55 21.65
CA SER A 8 -11.99 6.76 21.44
C SER A 8 -11.69 8.08 20.72
N PHE A 9 -12.47 8.45 19.70
CA PHE A 9 -12.36 9.78 19.09
C PHE A 9 -12.73 10.90 20.08
N ALA A 10 -13.80 10.73 20.87
CA ALA A 10 -14.19 11.70 21.89
C ALA A 10 -13.12 11.89 22.99
N LEU A 11 -12.39 10.83 23.37
CA LEU A 11 -11.27 10.91 24.32
C LEU A 11 -10.09 11.75 23.80
N ASN A 12 -9.99 11.91 22.48
CA ASN A 12 -8.98 12.75 21.83
C ASN A 12 -9.49 14.17 21.52
N ASP A 13 -10.64 14.57 22.09
CA ASP A 13 -11.27 15.89 21.89
C ASP A 13 -11.59 16.22 20.42
N VAL A 14 -11.84 15.23 19.55
CA VAL A 14 -12.25 15.47 18.15
C VAL A 14 -13.71 15.10 17.92
N ILE A 15 -14.36 15.83 17.01
CA ILE A 15 -15.76 15.65 16.66
C ILE A 15 -15.85 14.69 15.47
N ILE A 16 -16.64 13.63 15.59
CA ILE A 16 -16.87 12.68 14.50
C ILE A 16 -18.34 12.27 14.43
N ASP A 17 -18.93 12.40 13.25
CA ASP A 17 -20.31 12.01 12.98
C ASP A 17 -20.45 10.51 12.75
N ASN A 18 -21.67 10.01 12.95
CA ASN A 18 -21.94 8.57 12.82
C ASN A 18 -21.62 8.05 11.40
N SER A 19 -21.80 8.86 10.36
CA SER A 19 -21.44 8.53 8.97
C SER A 19 -19.95 8.29 8.81
N GLN A 20 -19.11 9.14 9.40
CA GLN A 20 -17.65 9.03 9.34
C GLN A 20 -17.13 7.85 10.15
N ILE A 21 -17.76 7.52 11.28
CA ILE A 21 -17.44 6.29 12.02
C ILE A 21 -17.72 5.06 11.16
N MET A 22 -18.86 5.02 10.46
CA MET A 22 -19.19 3.90 9.58
C MET A 22 -18.21 3.81 8.42
N TYR A 23 -17.85 4.94 7.83
CA TYR A 23 -16.86 5.03 6.76
C TYR A 23 -15.48 4.54 7.21
N PHE A 24 -15.01 4.99 8.38
CA PHE A 24 -13.77 4.53 8.99
C PHE A 24 -13.76 3.01 9.22
N ILE A 25 -14.84 2.43 9.76
CA ILE A 25 -14.92 0.97 9.96
C ILE A 25 -14.80 0.20 8.63
N GLU A 26 -15.38 0.72 7.57
CA GLU A 26 -15.31 0.13 6.23
C GLU A 26 -13.91 0.26 5.64
N GLN A 27 -13.28 1.43 5.77
CA GLN A 27 -11.91 1.66 5.32
C GLN A 27 -10.90 0.82 6.11
N GLU A 28 -11.09 0.61 7.40
CA GLU A 28 -10.17 -0.24 8.15
C GLU A 28 -10.36 -1.74 7.88
N GLY A 29 -11.43 -2.15 7.15
CA GLY A 29 -11.61 -3.53 6.71
C GLY A 29 -11.91 -4.50 7.85
N TYR A 30 -12.27 -4.01 9.05
CA TYR A 30 -12.54 -4.86 10.22
C TYR A 30 -13.78 -5.75 10.06
N ARG A 31 -14.65 -5.46 9.08
CA ARG A 31 -15.78 -6.33 8.72
C ARG A 31 -15.38 -7.58 7.93
N ASP A 32 -14.12 -7.67 7.51
CA ASP A 32 -13.62 -8.83 6.78
C ASP A 32 -13.21 -9.95 7.74
N LYS A 33 -13.77 -11.16 7.56
CA LYS A 33 -13.44 -12.35 8.36
C LYS A 33 -11.97 -12.77 8.24
N SER A 34 -11.24 -12.23 7.26
CA SER A 34 -9.81 -12.44 7.04
C SER A 34 -8.92 -11.33 7.61
N SER A 35 -9.49 -10.27 8.21
CA SER A 35 -8.72 -9.16 8.76
C SER A 35 -7.95 -9.57 10.02
N GLU A 36 -6.63 -9.51 9.96
CA GLU A 36 -5.74 -9.69 11.13
C GLU A 36 -5.67 -8.45 12.03
N LYS A 37 -6.43 -7.38 11.74
CA LYS A 37 -6.36 -6.12 12.50
C LYS A 37 -6.89 -6.28 13.92
N THR A 38 -6.09 -5.80 14.86
CA THR A 38 -6.40 -5.79 16.29
C THR A 38 -7.10 -4.49 16.70
N LEU A 39 -7.67 -4.46 17.91
CA LEU A 39 -8.17 -3.22 18.51
C LEU A 39 -7.06 -2.16 18.68
N SER A 40 -5.80 -2.61 18.86
CA SER A 40 -4.66 -1.71 18.99
C SER A 40 -4.35 -1.00 17.67
N ASP A 41 -4.50 -1.70 16.53
CA ASP A 41 -4.31 -1.08 15.21
C ASP A 41 -5.37 0.00 14.98
N LEU A 42 -6.63 -0.27 15.33
CA LEU A 42 -7.70 0.74 15.25
C LEU A 42 -7.44 1.92 16.17
N GLU A 43 -6.92 1.69 17.38
CA GLU A 43 -6.57 2.76 18.31
C GLU A 43 -5.45 3.65 17.76
N ASN A 44 -4.42 3.05 17.15
CA ASN A 44 -3.34 3.79 16.50
C ASN A 44 -3.87 4.66 15.34
N GLU A 45 -4.76 4.11 14.50
CA GLU A 45 -5.38 4.87 13.41
C GLU A 45 -6.27 6.01 13.92
N ILE A 46 -7.05 5.78 14.99
CA ILE A 46 -7.86 6.83 15.64
C ILE A 46 -6.97 7.94 16.20
N ASN A 47 -5.87 7.59 16.87
CA ASN A 47 -4.94 8.55 17.44
C ASN A 47 -4.24 9.37 16.35
N LYS A 48 -3.87 8.73 15.23
CA LYS A 48 -3.30 9.39 14.05
C LYS A 48 -4.27 10.40 13.43
N ILE A 49 -5.52 9.98 13.18
CA ILE A 49 -6.57 10.86 12.64
C ILE A 49 -6.84 12.02 13.59
N SER A 50 -6.98 11.74 14.89
CA SER A 50 -7.28 12.77 15.88
C SER A 50 -6.14 13.80 16.00
N SER A 51 -4.89 13.35 15.96
CA SER A 51 -3.70 14.22 16.00
C SER A 51 -3.61 15.12 14.78
N PHE A 52 -3.97 14.60 13.60
CA PHE A 52 -3.98 15.39 12.36
C PHE A 52 -5.10 16.43 12.33
N VAL A 53 -6.30 16.07 12.78
CA VAL A 53 -7.48 16.95 12.80
C VAL A 53 -7.34 18.05 13.84
N GLY A 54 -6.76 17.74 15.00
CA GLY A 54 -6.62 18.65 16.12
C GLY A 54 -7.92 18.82 16.92
N LYS A 55 -7.76 19.24 18.18
CA LYS A 55 -8.86 19.33 19.15
C LYS A 55 -9.96 20.29 18.69
N GLY A 56 -11.21 19.88 18.88
CA GLY A 56 -12.41 20.67 18.56
C GLY A 56 -12.79 20.69 17.08
N ASN A 57 -12.03 20.04 16.22
CA ASN A 57 -12.31 19.97 14.78
C ASN A 57 -13.04 18.67 14.40
N ASN A 58 -13.62 18.69 13.18
CA ASN A 58 -14.38 17.59 12.64
C ASN A 58 -13.51 16.63 11.82
N VAL A 59 -13.66 15.33 12.05
CA VAL A 59 -13.13 14.28 11.18
C VAL A 59 -13.99 14.22 9.92
N THR A 60 -13.37 14.24 8.73
CA THR A 60 -14.05 14.10 7.43
C THR A 60 -13.64 12.83 6.72
N ASN A 61 -14.39 12.42 5.68
CA ASN A 61 -14.00 11.28 4.84
C ASN A 61 -12.65 11.51 4.17
N ASP A 62 -12.37 12.74 3.70
CA ASP A 62 -11.09 13.08 3.08
C ASP A 62 -9.91 12.89 4.05
N VAL A 63 -10.09 13.22 5.33
CA VAL A 63 -9.06 12.98 6.35
C VAL A 63 -8.87 11.48 6.59
N ILE A 64 -9.96 10.72 6.70
CA ILE A 64 -9.91 9.27 6.87
C ILE A 64 -9.16 8.63 5.70
N ASP A 65 -9.50 9.02 4.47
CA ASP A 65 -8.87 8.50 3.26
C ASP A 65 -7.40 8.90 3.17
N LYS A 66 -7.07 10.14 3.51
CA LYS A 66 -5.69 10.63 3.52
C LYS A 66 -4.79 9.84 4.46
N LEU A 67 -5.33 9.39 5.58
CA LEU A 67 -4.55 8.79 6.66
C LEU A 67 -4.67 7.27 6.74
N SER A 68 -5.62 6.64 6.05
CA SER A 68 -5.78 5.18 6.12
C SER A 68 -4.63 4.43 5.46
N GLN A 69 -4.23 3.30 6.06
CA GLN A 69 -3.24 2.38 5.49
C GLN A 69 -3.62 1.91 4.07
N LYS A 70 -4.92 1.82 3.78
CA LYS A 70 -5.41 1.50 2.43
C LYS A 70 -4.94 2.49 1.38
N LYS A 71 -4.72 3.76 1.75
CA LYS A 71 -4.19 4.76 0.82
C LYS A 71 -2.80 4.39 0.35
N VAL A 72 -1.88 4.09 1.28
CA VAL A 72 -0.50 3.74 0.94
C VAL A 72 -0.46 2.47 0.11
N GLU A 73 -1.24 1.44 0.49
CA GLU A 73 -1.37 0.23 -0.33
C GLU A 73 -1.91 0.55 -1.75
N ASN A 74 -2.93 1.41 -1.86
CA ASN A 74 -3.47 1.88 -3.13
C ASN A 74 -2.45 2.66 -3.96
N ASP A 75 -1.63 3.49 -3.34
CA ASP A 75 -0.62 4.29 -4.02
C ASP A 75 0.56 3.41 -4.46
N ILE A 76 0.89 2.34 -3.72
CA ILE A 76 1.81 1.28 -4.18
C ILE A 76 1.25 0.53 -5.38
N PHE A 77 -0.05 0.17 -5.39
CA PHE A 77 -0.66 -0.45 -6.57
C PHE A 77 -0.56 0.47 -7.79
N LYS A 78 -0.88 1.77 -7.64
CA LYS A 78 -0.78 2.77 -8.71
C LYS A 78 0.67 2.99 -9.17
N LEU A 79 1.63 3.04 -8.24
CA LEU A 79 3.05 3.16 -8.56
C LEU A 79 3.49 2.00 -9.46
N ILE A 80 3.16 0.77 -9.09
CA ILE A 80 3.48 -0.42 -9.87
C ILE A 80 2.74 -0.44 -11.22
N ASP A 81 1.47 0.00 -11.25
CA ASP A 81 0.71 0.17 -12.49
C ASP A 81 1.45 1.15 -13.43
N TYR A 82 1.86 2.35 -12.94
CA TYR A 82 2.61 3.32 -13.72
C TYR A 82 3.99 2.82 -14.16
N ILE A 83 4.70 2.05 -13.33
CA ILE A 83 5.96 1.41 -13.72
C ILE A 83 5.72 0.46 -14.89
N GLY A 84 4.72 -0.42 -14.78
CA GLY A 84 4.37 -1.39 -15.83
C GLY A 84 3.87 -0.74 -17.12
N GLU A 85 3.23 0.43 -17.02
CA GLU A 85 2.78 1.25 -18.14
C GLU A 85 3.89 2.16 -18.71
N GLN A 86 5.11 2.10 -18.18
CA GLN A 86 6.25 2.96 -18.55
C GLN A 86 5.96 4.47 -18.37
N ASN A 87 5.05 4.81 -17.47
CA ASN A 87 4.67 6.19 -17.17
C ASN A 87 5.56 6.77 -16.05
N ALA A 88 6.83 7.04 -16.40
CA ALA A 88 7.82 7.55 -15.46
C ALA A 88 7.39 8.84 -14.74
N SER A 89 6.66 9.72 -15.44
CA SER A 89 6.19 11.01 -14.88
C SER A 89 5.22 10.79 -13.71
N ASN A 90 4.16 9.99 -13.92
CA ASN A 90 3.20 9.71 -12.86
C ASN A 90 3.78 8.80 -11.78
N ALA A 91 4.65 7.85 -12.14
CA ALA A 91 5.35 6.99 -11.17
C ALA A 91 6.24 7.83 -10.23
N MET A 92 6.99 8.79 -10.76
CA MET A 92 7.83 9.67 -9.95
C MET A 92 6.99 10.61 -9.07
N LYS A 93 5.88 11.12 -9.61
CA LYS A 93 4.95 11.97 -8.86
C LYS A 93 4.39 11.24 -7.64
N ILE A 94 3.80 10.06 -7.84
CA ILE A 94 3.17 9.33 -6.73
C ILE A 94 4.19 8.83 -5.70
N LEU A 95 5.41 8.49 -6.14
CA LEU A 95 6.52 8.19 -5.24
C LEU A 95 6.85 9.39 -4.34
N ASN A 96 7.00 10.58 -4.93
CA ASN A 96 7.28 11.80 -4.18
C ASN A 96 6.14 12.18 -3.24
N ASP A 97 4.90 12.00 -3.65
CA ASP A 97 3.72 12.24 -2.81
C ASP A 97 3.76 11.34 -1.56
N MET A 98 4.03 10.03 -1.70
CA MET A 98 4.18 9.12 -0.55
C MET A 98 5.30 9.57 0.40
N ILE A 99 6.46 9.97 -0.13
CA ILE A 99 7.59 10.43 0.70
C ILE A 99 7.23 11.72 1.45
N GLN A 100 6.56 12.68 0.77
CA GLN A 100 6.12 13.93 1.39
C GLN A 100 5.05 13.72 2.46
N GLU A 101 4.23 12.68 2.32
CA GLU A 101 3.23 12.27 3.31
C GLU A 101 3.85 11.55 4.52
N GLY A 102 5.15 11.30 4.51
CA GLY A 102 5.91 10.76 5.63
C GLY A 102 6.21 9.26 5.53
N GLU A 103 5.92 8.62 4.40
CA GLU A 103 6.28 7.21 4.20
C GLU A 103 7.80 7.05 4.11
N SER A 104 8.33 6.12 4.89
CA SER A 104 9.77 5.81 4.83
C SER A 104 10.10 5.07 3.53
N VAL A 105 11.26 5.37 2.93
CA VAL A 105 11.70 4.69 1.70
C VAL A 105 11.84 3.18 1.88
N LEU A 106 12.35 2.73 3.03
CA LEU A 106 12.43 1.30 3.34
C LEU A 106 11.04 0.66 3.47
N GLY A 107 10.05 1.40 4.00
CA GLY A 107 8.65 0.99 4.00
C GLY A 107 8.10 0.82 2.59
N ILE A 108 8.31 1.81 1.72
CA ILE A 108 7.93 1.75 0.30
C ILE A 108 8.55 0.53 -0.39
N PHE A 109 9.86 0.30 -0.22
CA PHE A 109 10.54 -0.89 -0.73
C PHE A 109 9.94 -2.21 -0.22
N SER A 110 9.62 -2.29 1.06
CA SER A 110 9.01 -3.49 1.63
C SER A 110 7.63 -3.77 0.99
N MET A 111 6.83 -2.72 0.73
CA MET A 111 5.51 -2.84 0.12
C MET A 111 5.60 -3.18 -1.37
N ILE A 112 6.55 -2.58 -2.11
CA ILE A 112 6.83 -2.94 -3.50
C ILE A 112 7.23 -4.42 -3.58
N ALA A 113 8.18 -4.86 -2.75
CA ALA A 113 8.63 -6.24 -2.72
C ALA A 113 7.51 -7.22 -2.36
N ARG A 114 6.65 -6.87 -1.39
CA ARG A 114 5.44 -7.64 -1.06
C ARG A 114 4.54 -7.78 -2.28
N GLN A 115 4.24 -6.68 -2.98
CA GLN A 115 3.35 -6.72 -4.13
C GLN A 115 3.92 -7.56 -5.27
N PHE A 116 5.22 -7.46 -5.56
CA PHE A 116 5.86 -8.30 -6.57
C PHE A 116 5.84 -9.80 -6.22
N LYS A 117 6.01 -10.16 -4.94
CA LYS A 117 5.80 -11.56 -4.49
C LYS A 117 4.37 -12.02 -4.72
N ILE A 118 3.38 -11.17 -4.44
CA ILE A 118 1.96 -11.46 -4.71
C ILE A 118 1.74 -11.66 -6.21
N ILE A 119 2.28 -10.79 -7.07
CA ILE A 119 2.19 -10.92 -8.54
C ILE A 119 2.73 -12.29 -8.99
N MET A 120 3.89 -12.72 -8.48
CA MET A 120 4.46 -14.04 -8.80
C MET A 120 3.55 -15.20 -8.35
N GLN A 121 3.08 -15.17 -7.09
CA GLN A 121 2.21 -16.22 -6.55
C GLN A 121 0.90 -16.33 -7.33
N VAL A 122 0.30 -15.18 -7.64
CA VAL A 122 -0.94 -15.09 -8.40
C VAL A 122 -0.74 -15.56 -9.84
N ARG A 123 0.38 -15.20 -10.49
CA ARG A 123 0.73 -15.71 -11.83
C ARG A 123 0.84 -17.23 -11.84
N GLN A 124 1.58 -17.81 -10.89
CA GLN A 124 1.75 -19.26 -10.84
C GLN A 124 0.40 -19.97 -10.70
N LEU A 125 -0.44 -19.53 -9.77
CA LEU A 125 -1.76 -20.13 -9.57
C LEU A 125 -2.70 -19.90 -10.77
N GLN A 126 -2.55 -18.78 -11.49
CA GLN A 126 -3.28 -18.54 -12.73
C GLN A 126 -2.85 -19.54 -13.82
N LEU A 127 -1.55 -19.82 -13.95
CA LEU A 127 -1.02 -20.82 -14.89
C LEU A 127 -1.48 -22.23 -14.55
N ASP A 128 -1.62 -22.54 -13.25
CA ASP A 128 -2.17 -23.81 -12.77
C ASP A 128 -3.71 -23.94 -13.02
N GLY A 129 -4.35 -22.91 -13.58
CA GLY A 129 -5.76 -22.93 -13.98
C GLY A 129 -6.75 -22.53 -12.88
N TYR A 130 -6.29 -21.99 -11.75
CA TYR A 130 -7.19 -21.55 -10.68
C TYR A 130 -7.93 -20.26 -11.06
N SER A 131 -9.21 -20.17 -10.69
CA SER A 131 -10.00 -18.94 -10.82
C SER A 131 -9.59 -17.90 -9.77
N THR A 132 -9.82 -16.61 -10.04
CA THR A 132 -9.51 -15.50 -9.13
C THR A 132 -10.01 -15.73 -7.69
N LYS A 133 -11.21 -16.30 -7.55
CA LYS A 133 -11.79 -16.62 -6.24
C LYS A 133 -10.97 -17.69 -5.50
N LEU A 134 -10.62 -18.78 -6.19
CA LEU A 134 -9.81 -19.85 -5.60
C LEU A 134 -8.38 -19.39 -5.28
N ILE A 135 -7.81 -18.50 -6.10
CA ILE A 135 -6.51 -17.86 -5.82
C ILE A 135 -6.60 -17.04 -4.52
N ALA A 136 -7.63 -16.19 -4.39
CA ALA A 136 -7.88 -15.41 -3.19
C ALA A 136 -8.02 -16.28 -1.93
N ASP A 137 -8.79 -17.36 -2.03
CA ASP A 137 -8.99 -18.31 -0.92
C ASP A 137 -7.67 -19.03 -0.55
N LYS A 138 -6.87 -19.46 -1.53
CA LYS A 138 -5.58 -20.13 -1.31
C LYS A 138 -4.53 -19.22 -0.69
N LEU A 139 -4.43 -17.98 -1.17
CA LEU A 139 -3.48 -17.00 -0.64
C LEU A 139 -3.98 -16.32 0.64
N LYS A 140 -5.22 -16.59 1.05
CA LYS A 140 -5.91 -15.90 2.15
C LYS A 140 -5.87 -14.38 1.98
N MET A 141 -6.07 -13.92 0.75
CA MET A 141 -6.05 -12.51 0.37
C MET A 141 -7.41 -12.07 -0.15
N HIS A 142 -7.74 -10.80 0.02
CA HIS A 142 -8.97 -10.25 -0.52
C HIS A 142 -8.99 -10.31 -2.06
N GLN A 143 -10.16 -10.59 -2.65
CA GLN A 143 -10.32 -10.71 -4.11
C GLN A 143 -9.87 -9.45 -4.87
N PHE A 144 -10.02 -8.28 -4.28
CA PHE A 144 -9.54 -7.02 -4.85
C PHE A 144 -8.03 -7.02 -5.06
N VAL A 145 -7.25 -7.46 -4.05
CA VAL A 145 -5.78 -7.51 -4.10
C VAL A 145 -5.34 -8.50 -5.17
N VAL A 146 -5.94 -9.70 -5.19
CA VAL A 146 -5.66 -10.71 -6.22
C VAL A 146 -6.04 -10.20 -7.62
N GLY A 147 -7.19 -9.54 -7.75
CA GLY A 147 -7.64 -8.95 -9.01
C GLY A 147 -6.70 -7.87 -9.53
N LYS A 148 -6.12 -7.05 -8.64
CA LYS A 148 -5.07 -6.07 -8.98
C LYS A 148 -3.79 -6.76 -9.41
N ALA A 149 -3.30 -7.74 -8.65
CA ALA A 149 -2.10 -8.50 -8.99
C ALA A 149 -2.23 -9.22 -10.34
N LEU A 150 -3.37 -9.86 -10.63
CA LEU A 150 -3.68 -10.50 -11.92
C LEU A 150 -3.63 -9.53 -13.11
N LYS A 151 -3.95 -8.25 -12.92
CA LYS A 151 -3.81 -7.25 -13.98
C LYS A 151 -2.34 -6.91 -14.21
N GLN A 152 -1.58 -6.75 -13.12
CA GLN A 152 -0.16 -6.41 -13.14
C GLN A 152 0.71 -7.55 -13.71
N THR A 153 0.26 -8.81 -13.63
CA THR A 153 0.99 -9.93 -14.25
C THR A 153 1.23 -9.75 -15.76
N LYS A 154 0.44 -8.92 -16.45
CA LYS A 154 0.58 -8.68 -17.89
C LYS A 154 1.73 -7.75 -18.25
N ASN A 155 2.19 -6.93 -17.30
CA ASN A 155 3.15 -5.86 -17.58
C ASN A 155 4.60 -6.25 -17.24
N PHE A 156 4.80 -7.30 -16.45
CA PHE A 156 6.12 -7.72 -15.96
C PHE A 156 6.41 -9.17 -16.37
N SER A 157 7.60 -9.50 -16.87
CA SER A 157 8.04 -10.89 -17.00
C SER A 157 8.53 -11.44 -15.65
N ASP A 158 8.69 -12.75 -15.51
CA ASP A 158 9.27 -13.35 -14.30
C ASP A 158 10.69 -12.82 -14.05
N ASP A 159 11.50 -12.70 -15.09
CA ASP A 159 12.88 -12.17 -15.00
C ASP A 159 12.91 -10.74 -14.44
N ILE A 160 12.02 -9.87 -14.93
CA ILE A 160 11.94 -8.47 -14.44
C ILE A 160 11.50 -8.44 -12.98
N ILE A 161 10.57 -9.32 -12.55
CA ILE A 161 10.17 -9.36 -11.15
C ILE A 161 11.35 -9.77 -10.26
N VAL A 162 12.10 -10.81 -10.66
CA VAL A 162 13.30 -11.25 -9.94
C VAL A 162 14.34 -10.13 -9.88
N GLU A 163 14.56 -9.42 -11.00
CA GLU A 163 15.47 -8.29 -11.06
C GLU A 163 15.09 -7.17 -10.09
N ILE A 164 13.81 -6.78 -10.06
CA ILE A 164 13.29 -5.77 -9.14
C ILE A 164 13.48 -6.20 -7.68
N LEU A 165 13.17 -7.46 -7.34
CA LEU A 165 13.34 -7.98 -5.99
C LEU A 165 14.81 -7.98 -5.56
N ASN A 166 15.73 -8.35 -6.45
CA ASN A 166 17.17 -8.29 -6.20
C ASN A 166 17.66 -6.85 -6.03
N TYR A 167 17.17 -5.93 -6.87
CA TYR A 167 17.48 -4.51 -6.74
C TYR A 167 17.05 -3.95 -5.39
N ILE A 168 15.85 -4.29 -4.91
CA ILE A 168 15.35 -3.86 -3.60
C ILE A 168 16.25 -4.42 -2.49
N LEU A 169 16.63 -5.70 -2.56
CA LEU A 169 17.50 -6.34 -1.58
C LEU A 169 18.88 -5.67 -1.53
N GLU A 170 19.50 -5.42 -2.68
CA GLU A 170 20.80 -4.76 -2.77
C GLU A 170 20.72 -3.30 -2.26
N SER A 171 19.63 -2.61 -2.60
CA SER A 171 19.39 -1.24 -2.16
C SER A 171 19.20 -1.14 -0.65
N ASP A 172 18.46 -2.06 -0.03
CA ASP A 172 18.32 -2.13 1.43
C ASP A 172 19.67 -2.23 2.13
N TYR A 173 20.56 -3.10 1.64
CA TYR A 173 21.93 -3.21 2.14
C TYR A 173 22.73 -1.91 1.97
N LYS A 174 22.71 -1.32 0.77
CA LYS A 174 23.44 -0.08 0.48
C LYS A 174 22.94 1.11 1.30
N ILE A 175 21.64 1.20 1.55
CA ILE A 175 21.05 2.25 2.40
C ILE A 175 21.52 2.08 3.84
N LYS A 176 21.41 0.86 4.39
CA LYS A 176 21.79 0.56 5.78
C LYS A 176 23.28 0.74 6.06
N THR A 177 24.11 0.63 5.01
CA THR A 177 25.57 0.86 5.08
C THR A 177 25.99 2.27 4.68
N GLY A 178 25.04 3.16 4.35
CA GLY A 178 25.32 4.54 3.95
C GLY A 178 25.97 4.70 2.59
N LEU A 179 25.99 3.65 1.76
CA LEU A 179 26.56 3.66 0.41
C LEU A 179 25.67 4.40 -0.60
N ILE A 180 24.37 4.50 -0.33
CA ILE A 180 23.43 5.24 -1.18
C ILE A 180 22.42 5.98 -0.31
N ARG A 181 22.01 7.17 -0.75
CA ARG A 181 20.86 7.87 -0.17
C ARG A 181 19.59 7.09 -0.51
N ASP A 182 18.75 6.88 0.48
CA ASP A 182 17.49 6.15 0.36
C ASP A 182 16.59 6.65 -0.78
N THR A 183 16.31 7.95 -0.83
CA THR A 183 15.49 8.57 -1.88
C THR A 183 16.04 8.32 -3.28
N LEU A 184 17.37 8.40 -3.45
CA LEU A 184 18.01 8.11 -4.73
C LEU A 184 17.83 6.63 -5.14
N ALA A 185 17.91 5.70 -4.19
CA ALA A 185 17.74 4.29 -4.47
C ALA A 185 16.33 3.97 -5.02
N VAL A 186 15.29 4.58 -4.46
CA VAL A 186 13.90 4.35 -4.93
C VAL A 186 13.59 5.11 -6.22
N GLU A 187 14.13 6.32 -6.41
CA GLU A 187 14.06 7.05 -7.69
C GLU A 187 14.72 6.25 -8.84
N MET A 188 15.87 5.63 -8.56
CA MET A 188 16.57 4.76 -9.51
C MET A 188 15.77 3.51 -9.87
N LEU A 189 15.03 2.92 -8.92
CA LEU A 189 14.10 1.81 -9.19
C LEU A 189 13.08 2.25 -10.24
N VAL A 190 12.37 3.36 -9.98
CA VAL A 190 11.36 3.87 -10.90
C VAL A 190 11.96 4.18 -12.26
N SER A 191 13.10 4.88 -12.30
CA SER A 191 13.75 5.26 -13.55
C SER A 191 14.19 4.06 -14.39
N ARG A 192 14.77 3.04 -13.74
CA ARG A 192 15.26 1.81 -14.39
C ARG A 192 14.12 1.00 -14.99
N TYR A 193 13.03 0.81 -14.23
CA TYR A 193 11.96 -0.11 -14.66
C TYR A 193 10.82 0.58 -15.43
N CYS A 194 10.78 1.92 -15.49
CA CYS A 194 9.94 2.64 -16.44
C CYS A 194 10.57 2.77 -17.83
N LYS A 195 11.90 2.69 -17.95
CA LYS A 195 12.60 2.72 -19.23
C LYS A 195 12.94 1.29 -19.63
N ARG A 196 12.13 0.66 -20.48
CA ARG A 196 12.68 -0.46 -21.25
C ARG A 196 13.69 0.13 -22.23
N GLU A 197 14.97 -0.22 -22.08
CA GLU A 197 15.86 -0.17 -23.23
C GLU A 197 15.17 -0.96 -24.34
N ALA A 198 14.93 -0.29 -25.46
CA ALA A 198 14.56 -0.96 -26.69
C ALA A 198 15.70 -1.93 -26.99
N ILE A 199 15.42 -3.23 -26.90
CA ILE A 199 16.25 -4.25 -27.53
C ILE A 199 15.95 -4.18 -29.03
#